data_AF-M7XCR8-F1
#
_entry.id   AF-M7XCR8-F1
#
_cell.length_a   1.000
_cell.length_b   1.000
_cell.length_c   1.000
_cell.angle_alpha   90.00
_cell.angle_beta   90.00
_cell.angle_gamma   90.00
#
_symmetry.space_group_name_H-M   'P 1'
#
loop_
_entity.id
_entity.type
_entity.pdbx_description
1 polymer ?
#
loop_
_entity_poly.entity_id
_entity_poly.type
_entity_poly.pdbx_seq_one_letter_code
_entity_poly.pdbx_strand_id
1 'polypeptide(L)'
;MKITSKDILQKTFEKNFRGYDKDEVTAYLGLVADAWDKLEDEKAALERDLEISRREAKKLKDVEESLFRTLKTAEDTGVSIIEEANQAANDILADAKNNAEAMLADARRRSNQLLEISEAKAKTVLADLKADVQKLVKDYESLLKERDLVLKNLKKVSEDIQHSIEVSQESFKKVNVQTHANLVSELEKAKAFTLANLPETEIATPEPTTLVEQPVAEVVSETVEIPKEEPVSVVDSVEDEVAEAPSEPLAEAETEESPSEDETPKTEEPKAKPDKGSSFFDQFD
;
A
#
# COMPACT_ATOMS: atom_id res chain seq x y z
N MET A 1 -36.90 -76.81 45.01
CA MET A 1 -38.31 -77.09 45.36
C MET A 1 -38.36 -77.96 46.62
N LYS A 2 -39.54 -78.34 47.15
CA LYS A 2 -39.67 -79.14 48.39
C LYS A 2 -39.64 -80.66 48.19
N ILE A 3 -39.65 -81.15 46.95
CA ILE A 3 -39.63 -82.58 46.59
C ILE A 3 -38.71 -82.72 45.37
N THR A 4 -37.81 -83.71 45.39
CA THR A 4 -36.93 -84.07 44.28
C THR A 4 -37.39 -85.38 43.62
N SER A 5 -36.95 -85.66 42.40
CA SER A 5 -37.23 -86.93 41.70
C SER A 5 -36.85 -88.16 42.54
N LYS A 6 -35.74 -88.08 43.27
CA LYS A 6 -35.30 -89.10 44.23
C LYS A 6 -36.30 -89.27 45.40
N ASP A 7 -36.88 -88.18 45.89
CA ASP A 7 -37.90 -88.24 46.94
C ASP A 7 -39.20 -88.90 46.45
N ILE A 8 -39.53 -88.76 45.16
CA ILE A 8 -40.69 -89.41 44.53
C ILE A 8 -40.47 -90.93 44.45
N LEU A 9 -39.26 -91.37 44.06
CA LEU A 9 -38.90 -92.79 43.99
C LEU A 9 -38.80 -93.48 45.36
N GLN A 10 -38.35 -92.74 46.38
CA GLN A 10 -38.20 -93.28 47.75
C GLN A 10 -39.49 -93.17 48.57
N LYS A 11 -40.59 -92.68 48.00
CA LYS A 11 -41.85 -92.48 48.70
C LYS A 11 -42.51 -93.83 49.01
N THR A 12 -42.76 -94.08 50.30
CA THR A 12 -43.55 -95.22 50.77
C THR A 12 -44.97 -94.77 51.15
N PHE A 13 -45.95 -95.65 50.92
CA PHE A 13 -47.36 -95.41 51.23
C PHE A 13 -47.87 -96.43 52.24
N GLU A 14 -48.85 -96.05 53.06
CA GLU A 14 -49.49 -96.95 54.02
C GLU A 14 -50.35 -98.01 53.31
N LYS A 15 -50.37 -99.24 53.84
CA LYS A 15 -51.18 -100.35 53.30
C LYS A 15 -52.60 -100.32 53.86
N ASN A 16 -53.61 -100.41 53.00
CA ASN A 16 -55.02 -100.52 53.37
C ASN A 16 -55.72 -101.68 52.64
N PHE A 17 -56.81 -102.21 53.20
CA PHE A 17 -57.47 -103.47 52.78
C PHE A 17 -58.06 -103.46 51.34
N ARG A 18 -58.15 -102.29 50.70
CA ARG A 18 -58.48 -102.09 49.28
C ARG A 18 -57.71 -100.86 48.79
N GLY A 19 -56.90 -101.02 47.73
CA GLY A 19 -56.03 -99.95 47.21
C GLY A 19 -55.51 -100.27 45.81
N TYR A 20 -54.72 -99.35 45.25
CA TYR A 20 -54.07 -99.52 43.95
C TYR A 20 -53.01 -100.62 43.97
N ASP A 21 -52.72 -101.21 42.81
CA ASP A 21 -51.65 -102.18 42.65
C ASP A 21 -50.30 -101.52 42.91
N LYS A 22 -49.48 -102.15 43.75
CA LYS A 22 -48.17 -101.64 44.14
C LYS A 22 -47.24 -101.55 42.94
N ASP A 23 -47.27 -102.54 42.04
CA ASP A 23 -46.33 -102.61 40.92
C ASP A 23 -46.65 -101.56 39.86
N GLU A 24 -47.94 -101.33 39.59
CA GLU A 24 -48.42 -100.27 38.69
C GLU A 24 -48.11 -98.86 39.23
N VAL A 25 -48.35 -98.63 40.53
CA VAL A 25 -48.02 -97.34 41.17
C VAL A 25 -46.52 -97.09 41.17
N THR A 26 -45.70 -98.13 41.41
CA THR A 26 -44.23 -97.99 41.38
C THR A 26 -43.73 -97.66 39.97
N ALA A 27 -44.29 -98.29 38.94
CA ALA A 27 -43.97 -97.98 37.54
C ALA A 27 -44.37 -96.54 37.16
N TYR A 28 -45.56 -96.10 37.60
CA TYR A 28 -46.02 -94.72 37.37
C TYR A 28 -45.15 -93.69 38.10
N LEU A 29 -44.76 -93.95 39.35
CA LEU A 29 -43.84 -93.07 40.10
C LEU A 29 -42.47 -92.97 39.43
N GLY A 30 -41.99 -94.05 38.78
CA GLY A 30 -40.79 -94.01 37.94
C GLY A 30 -40.93 -93.05 36.76
N LEU A 31 -42.03 -93.12 36.02
CA LEU A 31 -42.31 -92.19 34.91
C LEU A 31 -42.45 -90.74 35.38
N VAL A 32 -43.10 -90.51 36.53
CA VAL A 32 -43.25 -89.17 37.12
C VAL A 32 -41.91 -88.62 37.58
N ALA A 33 -41.06 -89.46 38.19
CA ALA A 33 -39.70 -89.08 38.59
C ALA A 33 -38.86 -88.68 37.36
N ASP A 34 -38.85 -89.49 36.31
CA ASP A 34 -38.14 -89.19 35.06
C ASP A 34 -38.64 -87.89 34.39
N ALA A 35 -39.96 -87.67 34.38
CA ALA A 35 -40.54 -86.43 33.87
C ALA A 35 -40.18 -85.21 34.74
N TRP A 36 -40.07 -85.41 36.06
CA TRP A 36 -39.67 -84.37 37.00
C TRP A 36 -38.21 -83.95 36.82
N ASP A 37 -37.30 -84.91 36.65
CA ASP A 37 -35.89 -84.61 36.36
C ASP A 37 -35.73 -83.84 35.05
N LYS A 38 -36.44 -84.26 33.98
CA LYS A 38 -36.45 -83.52 32.72
C LYS A 38 -36.97 -82.09 32.88
N LEU A 39 -38.05 -81.90 33.64
CA LEU A 39 -38.59 -80.57 33.92
C LEU A 39 -37.61 -79.70 34.71
N GLU A 40 -36.87 -80.29 35.65
CA GLU A 40 -35.87 -79.57 36.45
C GLU A 40 -34.64 -79.19 35.60
N ASP A 41 -34.20 -80.06 34.70
CA ASP A 41 -33.17 -79.78 33.71
C ASP A 41 -33.57 -78.68 32.72
N GLU A 42 -34.79 -78.76 32.16
CA GLU A 42 -35.36 -77.74 31.26
C GLU A 42 -35.48 -76.40 31.97
N LYS A 43 -35.95 -76.39 33.21
CA LYS A 43 -36.02 -75.18 34.03
C LYS A 43 -34.64 -74.57 34.23
N ALA A 44 -33.64 -75.38 34.58
CA ALA A 44 -32.28 -74.90 34.77
C ALA A 44 -31.67 -74.36 33.46
N ALA A 45 -31.98 -74.99 32.31
CA ALA A 45 -31.59 -74.48 30.99
C ALA A 45 -32.23 -73.13 30.69
N LEU A 46 -33.55 -73.01 30.86
CA LEU A 46 -34.28 -71.76 30.65
C LEU A 46 -33.81 -70.63 31.58
N GLU A 47 -33.50 -70.94 32.84
CA GLU A 47 -32.95 -69.95 33.78
C GLU A 47 -31.57 -69.44 33.34
N ARG A 48 -30.70 -70.33 32.82
CA ARG A 48 -29.39 -69.92 32.26
C ARG A 48 -29.55 -69.05 31.02
N ASP A 49 -30.41 -69.46 30.08
CA ASP A 49 -30.63 -68.70 28.83
C ASP A 49 -31.21 -67.32 29.12
N LEU A 50 -32.15 -67.25 30.06
CA LEU A 50 -32.74 -66.00 30.52
C LEU A 50 -31.69 -65.10 31.19
N GLU A 51 -30.77 -65.67 31.99
CA GLU A 51 -29.67 -64.90 32.58
C GLU A 51 -28.71 -64.34 31.52
N ILE A 52 -28.36 -65.14 30.51
CA ILE A 52 -27.51 -64.73 29.39
C ILE A 52 -28.18 -63.60 28.62
N SER A 53 -29.44 -63.78 28.21
CA SER A 53 -30.20 -62.77 27.46
C SER A 53 -30.34 -61.47 28.25
N ARG A 54 -30.60 -61.54 29.57
CA ARG A 54 -30.63 -60.35 30.44
C ARG A 54 -29.27 -59.64 30.49
N ARG A 55 -28.17 -60.38 30.53
CA ARG A 55 -26.82 -59.81 30.54
C ARG A 55 -26.50 -59.10 29.22
N GLU A 56 -26.87 -59.70 28.10
CA GLU A 56 -26.71 -59.10 26.77
C GLU A 56 -27.57 -57.85 26.60
N ALA A 57 -28.85 -57.90 27.00
CA ALA A 57 -29.74 -56.75 26.98
C ALA A 57 -29.20 -55.59 27.84
N LYS A 58 -28.62 -55.89 29.00
CA LYS A 58 -27.96 -54.89 29.84
C LYS A 58 -26.75 -54.27 29.13
N LYS A 59 -25.88 -55.10 28.54
CA LYS A 59 -24.70 -54.61 27.79
C LYS A 59 -25.11 -53.71 26.62
N LEU A 60 -26.16 -54.07 25.88
CA LEU A 60 -26.68 -53.25 24.79
C LEU A 60 -27.19 -51.89 25.29
N LYS A 61 -27.90 -51.86 26.42
CA LYS A 61 -28.32 -50.60 27.05
C LYS A 61 -27.15 -49.73 27.48
N ASP A 62 -26.11 -50.33 28.09
CA ASP A 62 -24.92 -49.58 28.51
C ASP A 62 -24.17 -48.98 27.30
N VAL A 63 -24.12 -49.71 26.18
CA VAL A 63 -23.54 -49.23 24.91
C VAL A 63 -24.40 -48.13 24.29
N GLU A 64 -25.72 -48.30 24.26
CA GLU A 64 -26.67 -47.30 23.77
C GLU A 64 -26.55 -46.00 24.57
N GLU A 65 -26.52 -46.07 25.90
CA GLU A 65 -26.34 -44.89 26.75
C GLU A 65 -25.01 -44.19 26.49
N SER A 66 -23.92 -44.94 26.30
CA SER A 66 -22.61 -44.39 25.97
C SER A 66 -22.61 -43.72 24.60
N LEU A 67 -23.29 -44.33 23.62
CA LEU A 67 -23.44 -43.78 22.27
C LEU A 67 -24.25 -42.48 22.29
N PHE A 68 -25.38 -42.44 23.01
CA PHE A 68 -26.19 -41.24 23.18
C PHE A 68 -25.42 -40.10 23.85
N ARG A 69 -24.65 -40.40 24.91
CA ARG A 69 -23.79 -39.39 25.56
C ARG A 69 -22.73 -38.84 24.61
N THR A 70 -22.15 -39.70 23.77
CA THR A 70 -21.15 -39.29 22.78
C THR A 70 -21.78 -38.44 21.69
N LEU A 71 -22.94 -38.85 21.17
CA LEU A 71 -23.69 -38.10 20.15
C LEU A 71 -24.10 -36.72 20.67
N LYS A 72 -24.61 -36.65 21.90
CA LYS A 72 -24.97 -35.39 22.52
C LYS A 72 -23.75 -34.48 22.73
N THR A 73 -22.64 -35.03 23.24
CA THR A 73 -21.39 -34.26 23.37
C THR A 73 -20.92 -33.73 22.01
N ALA A 74 -21.02 -34.55 20.96
CA ALA A 74 -20.65 -34.13 19.60
C ALA A 74 -21.57 -33.03 19.07
N GLU A 75 -22.88 -33.11 19.34
CA GLU A 75 -23.85 -32.06 19.00
C GLU A 75 -23.55 -30.76 19.76
N ASP A 76 -23.40 -30.82 21.08
CA ASP A 76 -23.07 -29.68 21.94
C ASP A 76 -21.74 -29.02 21.49
N THR A 77 -20.74 -29.84 21.15
CA THR A 77 -19.45 -29.36 20.61
C THR A 77 -19.63 -28.71 19.24
N GLY A 78 -20.47 -29.29 18.37
CA GLY A 78 -20.80 -28.71 17.07
C GLY A 78 -21.43 -27.33 17.18
N VAL A 79 -22.37 -27.16 18.11
CA VAL A 79 -22.99 -25.86 18.40
C VAL A 79 -21.95 -24.87 18.94
N SER A 80 -21.12 -25.27 19.91
CA SER A 80 -20.05 -24.43 20.46
C SER A 80 -19.07 -23.94 19.38
N ILE A 81 -18.65 -24.83 18.47
CA ILE A 81 -17.75 -24.48 17.36
C ILE A 81 -18.41 -23.44 16.44
N ILE A 82 -19.71 -23.59 16.14
CA ILE A 82 -20.43 -22.64 15.31
C ILE A 82 -20.56 -21.27 16.00
N GLU A 83 -20.84 -21.25 17.31
CA GLU A 83 -20.90 -20.01 18.08
C GLU A 83 -19.54 -19.30 18.13
N GLU A 84 -18.46 -20.04 18.43
CA GLU A 84 -17.09 -19.52 18.43
C GLU A 84 -16.67 -18.98 17.05
N ALA A 85 -16.97 -19.72 15.98
CA ALA A 85 -16.66 -19.28 14.61
C ALA A 85 -17.42 -18.00 14.23
N ASN A 86 -18.70 -17.89 14.62
CA ASN A 86 -19.49 -16.67 14.41
C ASN A 86 -18.95 -15.50 15.22
N GLN A 87 -18.56 -15.73 16.47
CA GLN A 87 -17.96 -14.68 17.30
C GLN A 87 -16.63 -14.20 16.71
N ALA A 88 -15.74 -15.13 16.35
CA ALA A 88 -14.48 -14.78 15.69
C ALA A 88 -14.69 -14.03 14.36
N ALA A 89 -15.68 -14.42 13.56
CA ALA A 89 -16.03 -13.71 12.33
C ALA A 89 -16.51 -12.28 12.63
N ASN A 90 -17.34 -12.08 13.66
CA ASN A 90 -17.80 -10.76 14.07
C ASN A 90 -16.65 -9.88 14.57
N ASP A 91 -15.72 -10.45 15.33
CA ASP A 91 -14.54 -9.75 15.83
C ASP A 91 -13.63 -9.32 14.66
N ILE A 92 -13.38 -10.21 13.70
CA ILE A 92 -12.62 -9.89 12.47
C ILE A 92 -13.31 -8.76 11.70
N LEU A 93 -14.63 -8.80 11.55
CA LEU A 93 -15.37 -7.74 10.86
C LEU A 93 -15.34 -6.41 11.61
N ALA A 94 -15.39 -6.45 12.95
CA ALA A 94 -15.27 -5.26 13.77
C ALA A 94 -13.87 -4.64 13.66
N ASP A 95 -12.82 -5.45 13.75
CA ASP A 95 -11.43 -5.01 13.60
C ASP A 95 -11.15 -4.46 12.20
N ALA A 96 -11.64 -5.13 11.17
CA ALA A 96 -11.52 -4.66 9.79
C ALA A 96 -12.21 -3.30 9.59
N LYS A 97 -13.40 -3.11 10.16
CA LYS A 97 -14.11 -1.82 10.13
C LYS A 97 -13.33 -0.74 10.88
N ASN A 98 -12.88 -1.03 12.09
CA ASN A 98 -12.12 -0.07 12.90
C ASN A 98 -10.83 0.35 12.19
N ASN A 99 -10.11 -0.60 11.59
CA ASN A 99 -8.90 -0.30 10.83
C ASN A 99 -9.21 0.52 9.57
N ALA A 100 -10.25 0.16 8.82
CA ALA A 100 -10.68 0.94 7.65
C ALA A 100 -11.07 2.37 8.03
N GLU A 101 -11.79 2.55 9.14
CA GLU A 101 -12.14 3.88 9.67
C GLU A 101 -10.91 4.68 10.10
N ALA A 102 -9.95 4.03 10.77
CA ALA A 102 -8.68 4.65 11.14
C ALA A 102 -7.88 5.09 9.90
N MET A 103 -7.76 4.23 8.89
CA MET A 103 -7.11 4.55 7.62
C MET A 103 -7.78 5.72 6.90
N LEU A 104 -9.12 5.76 6.87
CA LEU A 104 -9.86 6.87 6.27
C LEU A 104 -9.68 8.17 7.05
N ALA A 105 -9.66 8.11 8.39
CA ALA A 105 -9.41 9.26 9.23
C ALA A 105 -8.00 9.82 9.00
N ASP A 106 -6.99 8.95 8.92
CA ASP A 106 -5.61 9.33 8.62
C ASP A 106 -5.45 9.91 7.21
N ALA A 107 -6.07 9.30 6.21
CA ALA A 107 -6.07 9.81 4.85
C ALA A 107 -6.70 11.20 4.76
N ARG A 108 -7.85 11.42 5.44
CA ARG A 108 -8.50 12.73 5.53
C ARG A 108 -7.61 13.76 6.23
N ARG A 109 -6.96 13.37 7.33
CA ARG A 109 -6.03 14.23 8.06
C ARG A 109 -4.87 14.66 7.16
N ARG A 110 -4.22 13.72 6.48
CA ARG A 110 -3.11 14.00 5.54
C ARG A 110 -3.56 14.88 4.38
N SER A 111 -4.74 14.61 3.81
CA SER A 111 -5.32 15.43 2.73
C SER A 111 -5.55 16.88 3.17
N ASN A 112 -6.15 17.08 4.35
CA ASN A 112 -6.38 18.42 4.90
C ASN A 112 -5.06 19.15 5.19
N GLN A 113 -4.06 18.46 5.75
CA GLN A 113 -2.73 19.02 5.98
C GLN A 113 -2.05 19.44 4.67
N LEU A 114 -2.12 18.59 3.64
CA LEU A 114 -1.57 18.91 2.33
C LEU A 114 -2.26 20.12 1.70
N LEU A 115 -3.58 20.21 1.84
CA LEU A 115 -4.37 21.34 1.36
C LEU A 115 -3.95 22.63 2.07
N GLU A 116 -3.84 22.60 3.40
CA GLU A 116 -3.40 23.75 4.21
C GLU A 116 -1.98 24.21 3.80
N ILE A 117 -1.03 23.27 3.66
CA ILE A 117 0.33 23.58 3.21
C ILE A 117 0.33 24.17 1.80
N SER A 118 -0.48 23.61 0.89
CA SER A 118 -0.55 24.07 -0.50
C SER A 118 -1.16 25.47 -0.60
N GLU A 119 -2.21 25.74 0.18
CA GLU A 119 -2.81 27.07 0.28
C GLU A 119 -1.84 28.10 0.87
N ALA A 120 -1.09 27.72 1.92
CA ALA A 120 -0.07 28.57 2.51
C ALA A 120 1.02 28.91 1.48
N LYS A 121 1.53 27.91 0.75
CA LYS A 121 2.51 28.10 -0.33
C LYS A 121 1.96 28.97 -1.47
N ALA A 122 0.71 28.77 -1.87
CA ALA A 122 0.08 29.59 -2.91
C ALA A 122 -0.02 31.07 -2.47
N LYS A 123 -0.37 31.31 -1.20
CA LYS A 123 -0.41 32.67 -0.63
C LYS A 123 0.96 33.32 -0.58
N THR A 124 2.02 32.58 -0.21
CA THR A 124 3.39 33.12 -0.20
C THR A 124 3.84 33.46 -1.62
N VAL A 125 3.65 32.55 -2.58
CA VAL A 125 4.00 32.79 -3.99
C VAL A 125 3.27 34.01 -4.56
N LEU A 126 1.99 34.18 -4.25
CA LEU A 126 1.22 35.34 -4.69
C LEU A 126 1.73 36.64 -4.05
N ALA A 127 2.11 36.60 -2.78
CA ALA A 127 2.69 37.75 -2.08
C ALA A 127 4.05 38.13 -2.67
N ASP A 128 4.91 37.15 -2.96
CA ASP A 128 6.22 37.35 -3.57
C ASP A 128 6.08 37.94 -4.97
N LEU A 129 5.21 37.36 -5.80
CA LEU A 129 4.94 37.87 -7.15
C LEU A 129 4.39 39.31 -7.11
N LYS A 130 3.53 39.63 -6.14
CA LYS A 130 3.06 41.01 -5.96
C LYS A 130 4.21 41.96 -5.59
N ALA A 131 5.12 41.54 -4.72
CA ALA A 131 6.29 42.33 -4.35
C ALA A 131 7.22 42.55 -5.55
N ASP A 132 7.45 41.51 -6.36
CA ASP A 132 8.28 41.58 -7.57
C ASP A 132 7.66 42.51 -8.61
N VAL A 133 6.36 42.41 -8.85
CA VAL A 133 5.65 43.33 -9.76
C VAL A 133 5.75 44.77 -9.27
N GLN A 134 5.56 45.01 -7.97
CA GLN A 134 5.72 46.36 -7.39
C GLN A 134 7.14 46.89 -7.54
N LYS A 135 8.15 46.04 -7.38
CA LYS A 135 9.55 46.39 -7.60
C LYS A 135 9.79 46.73 -9.07
N LEU A 136 9.33 45.90 -10.00
CA LEU A 136 9.45 46.13 -11.44
C LEU A 136 8.81 47.45 -11.88
N VAL A 137 7.63 47.79 -11.33
CA VAL A 137 6.96 49.07 -11.59
C VAL A 137 7.81 50.24 -11.10
N LYS A 138 8.38 50.16 -9.88
CA LYS A 138 9.28 51.22 -9.35
C LYS A 138 10.55 51.37 -10.19
N ASP A 139 11.14 50.25 -10.60
CA ASP A 139 12.35 50.25 -11.44
C ASP A 139 12.04 50.90 -12.80
N TYR A 140 10.88 50.58 -13.39
CA TYR A 140 10.42 51.21 -14.63
C TYR A 140 10.17 52.73 -14.48
N GLU A 141 9.55 53.16 -13.38
CA GLU A 141 9.38 54.58 -13.09
C GLU A 141 10.72 55.33 -12.91
N SER A 142 11.71 54.68 -12.29
CA SER A 142 13.06 55.25 -12.17
C SER A 142 13.72 55.40 -13.54
N LEU A 143 13.63 54.37 -14.38
CA LEU A 143 14.17 54.38 -15.73
C LEU A 143 13.54 55.48 -16.60
N LEU A 144 12.22 55.71 -16.48
CA LEU A 144 11.55 56.81 -17.15
C LEU A 144 12.08 58.18 -16.69
N LYS A 145 12.33 58.37 -15.39
CA LYS A 145 12.92 59.61 -14.86
C LYS A 145 14.34 59.84 -15.38
N GLU A 146 15.16 58.78 -15.42
CA GLU A 146 16.52 58.83 -15.99
C GLU A 146 16.47 59.19 -17.48
N ARG A 147 15.59 58.56 -18.25
CA ARG A 147 15.36 58.88 -19.65
C ARG A 147 14.99 60.35 -19.84
N ASP A 148 14.09 60.89 -19.03
CA ASP A 148 13.70 62.30 -19.11
C ASP A 148 14.85 63.25 -18.72
N LEU A 149 15.71 62.85 -17.78
CA LEU A 149 16.92 63.60 -17.42
C LEU A 149 17.94 63.60 -18.57
N VAL A 150 18.15 62.46 -19.23
CA VAL A 150 19.01 62.36 -20.42
C VAL A 150 18.47 63.26 -21.53
N LEU A 151 17.16 63.25 -21.80
CA LEU A 151 16.56 64.14 -22.80
C LEU A 151 16.73 65.62 -22.45
N LYS A 152 16.58 66.00 -21.17
CA LYS A 152 16.85 67.37 -20.72
C LYS A 152 18.32 67.76 -20.92
N ASN A 153 19.24 66.86 -20.59
CA ASN A 153 20.67 67.11 -20.78
C ASN A 153 21.02 67.22 -22.27
N LEU A 154 20.47 66.34 -23.11
CA LEU A 154 20.66 66.42 -24.57
C LEU A 154 20.10 67.73 -25.14
N LYS A 155 18.94 68.17 -24.66
CA LYS A 155 18.36 69.47 -25.05
C LYS A 155 19.29 70.63 -24.66
N LYS A 156 19.80 70.65 -23.43
CA LYS A 156 20.77 71.67 -22.98
C LYS A 156 22.04 71.67 -23.83
N VAL A 157 22.62 70.49 -24.08
CA VAL A 157 23.81 70.36 -24.94
C VAL A 157 23.52 70.87 -26.35
N SER A 158 22.33 70.60 -26.90
CA SER A 158 21.93 71.15 -28.20
C SER A 158 21.79 72.69 -28.17
N GLU A 159 21.23 73.26 -27.10
CA GLU A 159 21.15 74.71 -26.89
C GLU A 159 22.55 75.34 -26.77
N ASP A 160 23.45 74.70 -26.02
CA ASP A 160 24.85 75.12 -25.87
C ASP A 160 25.61 75.06 -27.21
N ILE A 161 25.42 73.99 -27.99
CA ILE A 161 25.98 73.86 -29.34
C ILE A 161 25.42 74.96 -30.25
N GLN A 162 24.11 75.20 -30.23
CA GLN A 162 23.50 76.29 -31.00
C GLN A 162 24.08 77.65 -30.63
N HIS A 163 24.22 77.94 -29.33
CA HIS A 163 24.86 79.16 -28.85
C HIS A 163 26.33 79.26 -29.27
N SER A 164 27.09 78.17 -29.21
CA SER A 164 28.49 78.15 -29.69
C SER A 164 28.61 78.39 -31.20
N ILE A 165 27.66 77.89 -32.00
CA ILE A 165 27.57 78.15 -33.43
C ILE A 165 27.23 79.62 -33.66
N GLU A 166 26.32 80.20 -32.89
CA GLU A 166 25.96 81.63 -33.00
C GLU A 166 27.14 82.54 -32.65
N VAL A 167 27.81 82.30 -31.50
CA VAL A 167 29.01 83.05 -31.08
C VAL A 167 30.15 82.90 -32.09
N SER A 168 30.40 81.69 -32.62
CA SER A 168 31.43 81.50 -33.65
C SER A 168 31.05 82.18 -34.96
N GLN A 169 29.79 82.13 -35.41
CA GLN A 169 29.32 82.88 -36.58
C GLN A 169 29.47 84.40 -36.39
N GLU A 170 29.14 84.93 -35.22
CA GLU A 170 29.37 86.35 -34.91
C GLU A 170 30.86 86.69 -34.88
N SER A 171 31.69 85.79 -34.35
CA SER A 171 33.16 85.93 -34.34
C SER A 171 33.71 85.93 -35.76
N PHE A 172 33.22 85.05 -36.64
CA PHE A 172 33.57 85.03 -38.07
C PHE A 172 33.13 86.30 -38.80
N LYS A 173 31.96 86.88 -38.47
CA LYS A 173 31.55 88.19 -39.02
C LYS A 173 32.51 89.32 -38.61
N LYS A 174 33.13 89.24 -37.42
CA LYS A 174 34.12 90.21 -36.94
C LYS A 174 35.53 89.98 -37.50
N VAL A 175 35.83 88.78 -38.01
CA VAL A 175 37.07 88.52 -38.76
C VAL A 175 36.96 89.16 -40.13
N ASN A 176 37.39 90.41 -40.21
CA ASN A 176 37.46 91.14 -41.47
C ASN A 176 38.68 90.66 -42.26
N VAL A 177 38.49 89.73 -43.20
CA VAL A 177 39.56 89.26 -44.11
C VAL A 177 40.24 90.45 -44.81
N GLN A 178 39.53 91.57 -45.01
CA GLN A 178 40.07 92.78 -45.62
C GLN A 178 41.11 93.48 -44.74
N THR A 179 41.02 93.44 -43.40
CA THR A 179 42.02 94.08 -42.53
C THR A 179 43.34 93.30 -42.53
N HIS A 180 43.27 91.96 -42.59
CA HIS A 180 44.46 91.14 -42.76
C HIS A 180 45.02 91.22 -44.19
N ALA A 181 44.17 91.32 -45.22
CA ALA A 181 44.61 91.56 -46.59
C ALA A 181 45.31 92.92 -46.76
N ASN A 182 44.82 93.96 -46.08
CA ASN A 182 45.46 95.27 -46.08
C ASN A 182 46.81 95.27 -45.34
N LEU A 183 46.94 94.53 -44.23
CA LEU A 183 48.22 94.35 -43.52
C LEU A 183 49.24 93.58 -44.36
N VAL A 184 48.82 92.56 -45.12
CA VAL A 184 49.70 91.87 -46.08
C VAL A 184 50.13 92.82 -47.21
N SER A 185 49.20 93.62 -47.76
CA SER A 185 49.53 94.64 -48.76
C SER A 185 50.49 95.72 -48.23
N GLU A 186 50.38 96.13 -46.97
CA GLU A 186 51.31 97.06 -46.33
C GLU A 186 52.69 96.45 -46.09
N LEU A 187 52.75 95.18 -45.66
CA LEU A 187 54.01 94.45 -45.50
C LEU A 187 54.74 94.23 -46.83
N GLU A 188 54.00 93.99 -47.92
CA GLU A 188 54.56 93.93 -49.27
C GLU A 188 55.09 95.30 -49.75
N LYS A 189 54.40 96.40 -49.41
CA LYS A 189 54.86 97.77 -49.72
C LYS A 189 56.06 98.22 -48.88
N ALA A 190 56.21 97.70 -47.67
CA ALA A 190 57.26 98.09 -46.73
C ALA A 190 58.67 97.57 -47.09
N LYS A 191 58.87 96.77 -48.15
CA LYS A 191 60.17 96.15 -48.50
C LYS A 191 60.91 95.57 -47.28
N ALA A 192 60.17 95.03 -46.31
CA ALA A 192 60.72 94.47 -45.07
C ALA A 192 61.29 93.04 -45.24
N PHE A 193 61.44 92.58 -46.49
CA PHE A 193 62.18 91.36 -46.84
C PHE A 193 63.44 91.71 -47.65
N THR A 194 64.37 92.41 -47.01
CA THR A 194 65.79 92.32 -47.38
C THR A 194 66.41 91.17 -46.59
N LEU A 195 67.08 90.26 -47.30
CA LEU A 195 67.78 89.06 -46.84
C LEU A 195 68.89 89.30 -45.78
N ALA A 196 68.97 90.50 -45.19
CA ALA A 196 70.03 90.96 -44.30
C ALA A 196 69.64 90.99 -42.80
N ASN A 197 68.41 90.61 -42.44
CA ASN A 197 67.97 90.48 -41.06
C ASN A 197 67.41 89.08 -40.78
N LEU A 198 68.21 88.06 -41.10
CA LEU A 198 68.09 86.73 -40.54
C LEU A 198 68.87 86.70 -39.21
N PRO A 199 68.21 86.64 -38.04
CA PRO A 199 68.82 85.95 -36.92
C PRO A 199 68.92 84.45 -37.29
N GLU A 200 70.11 83.88 -37.07
CA GLU A 200 70.39 82.48 -37.26
C GLU A 200 69.34 81.60 -36.54
N THR A 201 68.83 80.64 -37.29
CA THR A 201 67.92 79.60 -36.84
C THR A 201 68.57 78.78 -35.71
N GLU A 202 68.01 78.83 -34.50
CA GLU A 202 67.96 77.65 -33.66
C GLU A 202 66.66 76.91 -33.97
N ILE A 203 66.81 75.85 -34.77
CA ILE A 203 65.78 74.85 -35.00
C ILE A 203 65.63 74.08 -33.68
N ALA A 204 64.78 74.57 -32.79
CA ALA A 204 64.26 73.78 -31.68
C ALA A 204 63.10 72.94 -32.23
N THR A 205 63.44 71.71 -32.60
CA THR A 205 62.53 70.58 -32.76
C THR A 205 61.49 70.56 -31.63
N PRO A 206 60.17 70.64 -31.91
CA PRO A 206 59.19 70.20 -30.93
C PRO A 206 59.28 68.68 -30.82
N GLU A 207 59.66 68.19 -29.65
CA GLU A 207 59.63 66.78 -29.30
C GLU A 207 58.20 66.23 -29.50
N PRO A 208 58.04 65.03 -30.11
CA PRO A 208 56.75 64.41 -30.31
C PRO A 208 56.43 63.49 -29.12
N THR A 209 55.76 63.95 -28.08
CA THR A 209 55.37 63.10 -26.94
C THR A 209 54.27 63.85 -26.17
N THR A 210 53.03 63.41 -25.97
CA THR A 210 52.37 62.11 -26.08
C THR A 210 50.87 62.38 -26.11
N LEU A 211 50.16 61.75 -27.04
CA LEU A 211 48.72 61.55 -26.93
C LEU A 211 48.48 60.66 -25.71
N VAL A 212 47.85 61.19 -24.67
CA VAL A 212 47.23 60.35 -23.65
C VAL A 212 45.92 59.85 -24.27
N GLU A 213 46.02 58.75 -25.02
CA GLU A 213 44.88 57.87 -25.25
C GLU A 213 44.47 57.33 -23.87
N GLN A 214 43.31 57.77 -23.38
CA GLN A 214 42.62 57.00 -22.36
C GLN A 214 42.19 55.68 -23.02
N PRO A 215 42.51 54.52 -22.42
CA PRO A 215 42.13 53.25 -23.00
C PRO A 215 40.60 53.15 -23.01
N VAL A 216 40.04 53.08 -24.22
CA VAL A 216 38.72 52.51 -24.46
C VAL A 216 38.84 51.07 -23.99
N ALA A 217 38.18 50.75 -22.87
CA ALA A 217 38.09 49.39 -22.38
C ALA A 217 37.54 48.50 -23.51
N GLU A 218 38.40 47.58 -23.91
CA GLU A 218 38.18 46.57 -24.92
C GLU A 218 36.94 45.76 -24.54
N VAL A 219 35.94 45.80 -25.42
CA VAL A 219 34.80 44.89 -25.38
C VAL A 219 35.35 43.50 -25.64
N VAL A 220 35.65 42.77 -24.56
CA VAL A 220 35.90 41.34 -24.63
C VAL A 220 34.58 40.70 -25.05
N SER A 221 34.55 40.26 -26.31
CA SER A 221 33.58 39.32 -26.83
C SER A 221 33.73 38.01 -26.06
N GLU A 222 32.99 37.86 -24.97
CA GLU A 222 32.83 36.58 -24.30
C GLU A 222 31.87 35.74 -25.15
N THR A 223 32.47 34.88 -25.97
CA THR A 223 31.82 33.72 -26.57
C THR A 223 31.10 32.95 -25.46
N VAL A 224 29.78 32.91 -25.56
CA VAL A 224 28.90 32.05 -24.76
C VAL A 224 29.28 30.59 -25.05
N GLU A 225 30.09 30.00 -24.19
CA GLU A 225 30.22 28.55 -24.07
C GLU A 225 28.98 28.04 -23.31
N ILE A 226 28.17 27.25 -24.02
CA ILE A 226 27.08 26.47 -23.46
C ILE A 226 27.71 25.34 -22.63
N PRO A 227 27.49 25.24 -21.31
CA PRO A 227 27.97 24.08 -20.56
C PRO A 227 27.15 22.86 -20.97
N LYS A 228 27.84 21.90 -21.57
CA LYS A 228 27.33 20.55 -21.82
C LYS A 228 27.37 19.80 -20.49
N GLU A 229 26.20 19.51 -19.95
CA GLU A 229 26.02 18.58 -18.83
C GLU A 229 26.50 17.18 -19.23
N GLU A 230 27.29 16.53 -18.37
CA GLU A 230 27.18 15.10 -18.03
C GLU A 230 28.02 14.79 -16.76
N PRO A 231 27.64 13.76 -15.98
CA PRO A 231 27.55 13.87 -14.51
C PRO A 231 28.77 13.41 -13.72
N VAL A 232 28.85 13.95 -12.49
CA VAL A 232 29.78 13.57 -11.43
C VAL A 232 29.34 12.24 -10.79
N SER A 233 30.33 11.45 -10.44
CA SER A 233 30.23 10.16 -9.77
C SER A 233 30.06 10.28 -8.24
N VAL A 234 29.60 9.16 -7.67
CA VAL A 234 29.80 8.63 -6.30
C VAL A 234 28.62 8.75 -5.31
N VAL A 235 28.01 7.56 -5.09
CA VAL A 235 27.22 7.01 -3.96
C VAL A 235 26.73 7.92 -2.81
N ASP A 236 25.46 7.79 -2.39
CA ASP A 236 25.00 6.85 -1.34
C ASP A 236 23.47 6.97 -1.09
N SER A 237 22.83 5.80 -1.00
CA SER A 237 21.61 5.36 -0.29
C SER A 237 20.55 6.35 0.23
N VAL A 238 19.25 6.08 -0.01
CA VAL A 238 18.27 5.44 0.93
C VAL A 238 16.88 5.36 0.24
N GLU A 239 16.33 4.14 0.07
CA GLU A 239 14.90 3.72 0.00
C GLU A 239 14.89 2.29 -0.60
N ASP A 240 14.06 1.32 -0.24
CA ASP A 240 13.30 0.95 0.95
C ASP A 240 13.02 -0.57 0.77
N GLU A 241 12.79 -1.27 1.86
CA GLU A 241 12.69 -2.72 2.01
C GLU A 241 11.64 -3.41 1.11
N VAL A 242 11.88 -4.66 0.69
CA VAL A 242 10.98 -5.79 1.02
C VAL A 242 11.79 -7.10 1.18
N ALA A 243 11.52 -7.77 2.30
CA ALA A 243 12.11 -8.95 2.88
C ALA A 243 12.20 -10.22 1.99
N GLU A 244 13.33 -10.92 2.13
CA GLU A 244 13.53 -12.31 1.73
C GLU A 244 13.72 -13.16 3.00
N ALA A 245 12.80 -14.12 3.22
CA ALA A 245 12.89 -15.11 4.29
C ALA A 245 13.60 -16.39 3.76
N PRO A 246 14.46 -17.06 4.55
CA PRO A 246 15.22 -18.20 4.07
C PRO A 246 14.38 -19.50 4.09
N SER A 247 14.35 -20.19 2.95
CA SER A 247 13.78 -21.52 2.78
C SER A 247 14.77 -22.62 3.17
N GLU A 248 14.39 -23.47 4.12
CA GLU A 248 15.04 -24.77 4.40
C GLU A 248 14.56 -25.86 3.42
N PRO A 249 15.35 -26.94 3.18
CA PRO A 249 15.12 -27.86 2.07
C PRO A 249 14.11 -28.98 2.42
N LEU A 250 13.21 -29.26 1.49
CA LEU A 250 12.25 -30.37 1.56
C LEU A 250 12.90 -31.68 1.07
N ALA A 251 12.62 -32.75 1.81
CA ALA A 251 13.10 -34.10 1.61
C ALA A 251 12.59 -34.74 0.30
N GLU A 252 13.44 -35.60 -0.26
CA GLU A 252 13.18 -36.51 -1.37
C GLU A 252 12.07 -37.51 -1.01
N ALA A 253 11.04 -37.62 -1.87
CA ALA A 253 10.07 -38.70 -1.84
C ALA A 253 9.97 -39.30 -3.25
N GLU A 254 10.09 -40.62 -3.28
CA GLU A 254 10.19 -41.51 -4.43
C GLU A 254 8.95 -41.44 -5.33
N THR A 255 9.17 -41.41 -6.65
CA THR A 255 8.14 -41.57 -7.68
C THR A 255 8.04 -43.04 -8.10
N GLU A 256 6.93 -43.70 -7.77
CA GLU A 256 6.49 -44.93 -8.42
C GLU A 256 5.57 -44.61 -9.62
N GLU A 257 5.80 -45.33 -10.72
CA GLU A 257 5.07 -45.26 -11.99
C GLU A 257 3.78 -46.11 -12.00
N SER A 258 2.84 -45.67 -12.86
CA SER A 258 1.86 -46.45 -13.66
C SER A 258 0.38 -46.44 -13.19
N PRO A 259 -0.60 -46.69 -14.09
CA PRO A 259 -0.89 -45.92 -15.31
C PRO A 259 -2.38 -45.56 -15.43
N SER A 260 -2.68 -44.65 -16.36
CA SER A 260 -4.03 -44.23 -16.76
C SER A 260 -4.76 -45.28 -17.60
N GLU A 261 -6.01 -45.60 -17.24
CA GLU A 261 -6.99 -46.20 -18.15
C GLU A 261 -8.20 -45.27 -18.33
N ASP A 262 -8.59 -45.20 -19.59
CA ASP A 262 -9.70 -44.49 -20.22
C ASP A 262 -11.00 -45.27 -19.99
N GLU A 263 -12.11 -44.59 -19.71
CA GLU A 263 -13.42 -44.89 -20.32
C GLU A 263 -14.51 -43.94 -19.76
N THR A 264 -15.17 -43.24 -20.69
CA THR A 264 -16.54 -42.72 -20.47
C THR A 264 -17.53 -43.75 -21.03
N PRO A 265 -18.79 -43.78 -20.54
CA PRO A 265 -19.81 -43.07 -21.32
C PRO A 265 -20.93 -42.41 -20.49
N LYS A 266 -21.55 -41.41 -21.13
CA LYS A 266 -22.82 -40.75 -20.75
C LYS A 266 -23.98 -41.75 -20.62
N THR A 267 -25.03 -41.40 -19.86
CA THR A 267 -26.36 -41.00 -20.40
C THR A 267 -27.45 -40.88 -19.30
N GLU A 268 -28.30 -39.84 -19.44
CA GLU A 268 -29.71 -39.67 -18.97
C GLU A 268 -30.07 -39.18 -17.54
N GLU A 269 -30.53 -37.92 -17.48
CA GLU A 269 -31.55 -37.33 -16.57
C GLU A 269 -32.95 -37.98 -16.79
N PRO A 270 -34.03 -37.83 -15.95
CA PRO A 270 -34.41 -36.56 -15.27
C PRO A 270 -35.27 -36.62 -13.95
N LYS A 271 -35.53 -35.41 -13.40
CA LYS A 271 -36.64 -34.95 -12.50
C LYS A 271 -36.54 -35.16 -10.97
N ALA A 272 -36.61 -34.06 -10.21
CA ALA A 272 -37.81 -33.58 -9.47
C ALA A 272 -37.45 -32.64 -8.29
N LYS A 273 -38.44 -31.86 -7.84
CA LYS A 273 -38.42 -30.69 -6.92
C LYS A 273 -38.02 -30.99 -5.45
N PRO A 274 -37.71 -29.95 -4.63
CA PRO A 274 -37.30 -30.13 -3.24
C PRO A 274 -38.53 -30.30 -2.34
N ASP A 275 -38.57 -31.39 -1.57
CA ASP A 275 -39.54 -31.54 -0.48
C ASP A 275 -38.91 -31.17 0.87
N LYS A 276 -39.72 -30.44 1.63
CA LYS A 276 -39.41 -29.89 2.95
C LYS A 276 -39.40 -31.00 3.99
N GLY A 277 -38.46 -30.87 4.93
CA GLY A 277 -38.50 -31.36 6.31
C GLY A 277 -39.35 -32.59 6.62
N SER A 278 -38.69 -33.74 6.77
CA SER A 278 -39.16 -34.77 7.69
C SER A 278 -37.97 -35.21 8.55
N SER A 279 -38.01 -34.81 9.81
CA SER A 279 -37.11 -35.28 10.84
C SER A 279 -37.22 -36.81 10.95
N PHE A 280 -36.07 -37.48 10.91
CA PHE A 280 -35.93 -38.93 11.00
C PHE A 280 -36.46 -39.52 12.32
N PHE A 281 -36.66 -38.68 13.34
CA PHE A 281 -37.06 -39.12 14.69
C PHE A 281 -38.57 -39.13 14.96
N ASP A 282 -39.42 -38.62 14.06
CA ASP A 282 -40.88 -38.57 14.26
C ASP A 282 -41.62 -39.90 13.91
N GLN A 283 -40.89 -40.97 13.57
CA GLN A 283 -41.49 -42.26 13.18
C GLN A 283 -41.54 -43.32 14.28
N PHE A 284 -41.11 -43.00 15.50
CA PHE A 284 -41.15 -43.91 16.64
C PHE A 284 -41.78 -43.24 17.87
N ASP A 285 -43.09 -42.98 17.79
CA ASP A 285 -43.99 -42.79 18.94
C ASP A 285 -45.37 -43.39 18.64
#